data_AF-K4IQT9-F1
#
_entry.id   AF-K4IQT9-F1
#
_cell.length_a   1.000
_cell.length_b   1.000
_cell.length_c   1.000
_cell.angle_alpha   90.00
_cell.angle_beta   90.00
_cell.angle_gamma   90.00
#
_symmetry.space_group_name_H-M   'P 1'
#
loop_
_entity.id
_entity.type
_entity.pdbx_description
1 polymer ?
#
loop_
_entity_poly.entity_id
_entity_poly.type
_entity_poly.pdbx_seq_one_letter_code
_entity_poly.pdbx_strand_id
1 'polypeptide(L)'
;MSENSKPPKKRIEYRGKILRVSRTGGVSATKTLSKEGYGATINTNHGVRLHKRLFKGARMGFQRGNFQFIGRYKSGPFNFNISKGGVSTSIKNKRGSYNLFKPNYSSFKLGGVQLRGKNAATLQLLFLAVSLFINIIKVLWHISIAVVWFIFLAIKWFVDFLIGFYRGSTSNT
;
A
#
# COMPACT_ATOMS: atom_id res chain seq x y z
N MET A 1 -8.70 -36.10 -22.91
CA MET A 1 -8.04 -35.00 -23.66
C MET A 1 -6.74 -34.66 -22.93
N SER A 2 -5.58 -35.08 -23.44
CA SER A 2 -4.30 -34.95 -22.72
C SER A 2 -3.75 -33.52 -22.82
N GLU A 3 -3.45 -32.93 -21.66
CA GLU A 3 -2.73 -31.66 -21.59
C GLU A 3 -1.26 -31.86 -21.95
N ASN A 4 -0.86 -31.22 -23.05
CA ASN A 4 0.50 -31.16 -23.55
C ASN A 4 1.38 -30.35 -22.56
N SER A 5 1.97 -31.01 -21.57
CA SER A 5 2.89 -30.42 -20.61
C SER A 5 4.23 -30.07 -21.26
N LYS A 6 4.29 -28.89 -21.89
CA LYS A 6 5.54 -28.37 -22.47
C LYS A 6 6.63 -28.33 -21.38
N PRO A 7 7.82 -28.92 -21.60
CA PRO A 7 8.87 -28.94 -20.60
C PRO A 7 9.34 -27.51 -20.25
N PRO A 8 9.83 -27.27 -19.02
CA PRO A 8 10.28 -25.95 -18.59
C PRO A 8 11.42 -25.44 -19.50
N LYS A 9 11.14 -24.39 -20.27
CA LYS A 9 12.08 -23.80 -21.23
C LYS A 9 13.11 -22.95 -20.47
N LYS A 10 14.33 -23.47 -20.30
CA LYS A 10 15.46 -22.74 -19.70
C LYS A 10 15.82 -21.51 -20.55
N ARG A 11 15.83 -20.33 -19.94
CA ARG A 11 16.11 -19.06 -20.62
C ARG A 11 17.62 -18.87 -20.79
N ILE A 12 18.12 -18.96 -22.02
CA ILE A 12 19.51 -18.69 -22.36
C ILE A 12 19.61 -17.23 -22.84
N GLU A 13 20.12 -16.36 -21.96
CA GLU A 13 20.41 -14.96 -22.28
C GLU A 13 21.72 -14.51 -21.65
N TYR A 14 22.47 -13.72 -22.40
CA TYR A 14 23.58 -12.91 -21.90
C TYR A 14 23.09 -11.47 -21.77
N ARG A 15 23.29 -10.86 -20.59
CA ARG A 15 22.83 -9.50 -20.30
C ARG A 15 23.98 -8.65 -19.77
N GLY A 16 24.60 -7.89 -20.66
CA GLY A 16 25.57 -6.85 -20.31
C GLY A 16 24.91 -5.50 -19.99
N LYS A 17 25.73 -4.49 -19.71
CA LYS A 17 25.30 -3.13 -19.32
C LYS A 17 24.55 -2.40 -20.44
N ILE A 18 24.99 -2.57 -21.69
CA ILE A 18 24.39 -1.95 -22.88
C ILE A 18 23.80 -3.03 -23.80
N LEU A 19 24.42 -4.20 -23.86
CA LEU A 19 24.12 -5.22 -24.86
C LEU A 19 23.45 -6.44 -24.22
N ARG A 20 22.33 -6.89 -24.79
CA ARG A 20 21.63 -8.11 -24.39
C ARG A 20 21.50 -9.02 -25.60
N VAL A 21 21.97 -10.25 -25.45
CA VAL A 21 21.86 -11.31 -26.45
C VAL A 21 21.00 -12.43 -25.86
N SER A 22 19.98 -12.85 -26.59
CA SER A 22 19.14 -13.98 -26.16
C SER A 22 18.71 -14.82 -27.34
N ARG A 23 18.60 -16.13 -27.12
CA ARG A 23 18.23 -17.08 -28.18
C ARG A 23 16.88 -16.76 -28.85
N THR A 24 15.94 -16.17 -28.11
CA THR A 24 14.59 -15.85 -28.60
C THR A 24 14.40 -14.38 -28.96
N GLY A 25 15.19 -13.46 -28.40
CA GLY A 25 15.02 -12.01 -28.58
C GLY A 25 16.13 -11.35 -29.39
N GLY A 26 17.09 -12.13 -29.90
CA GLY A 26 18.23 -11.63 -30.66
C GLY A 26 19.20 -10.78 -29.84
N VAL A 27 19.93 -9.92 -30.55
CA VAL A 27 20.83 -8.90 -29.99
C VAL A 27 20.08 -7.58 -29.85
N SER A 28 20.22 -6.91 -28.71
CA SER A 28 19.65 -5.58 -28.47
C SER A 28 20.63 -4.72 -27.70
N ALA A 29 20.80 -3.47 -28.13
CA ALA A 29 21.56 -2.46 -27.42
C ALA A 29 20.58 -1.48 -26.74
N THR A 30 20.81 -1.17 -25.46
CA THR A 30 20.01 -0.23 -24.68
C THR A 30 20.90 0.76 -23.96
N LYS A 31 20.64 2.05 -24.13
CA LYS A 31 21.27 3.12 -23.34
C LYS A 31 20.18 3.92 -22.65
N THR A 32 20.31 4.12 -21.34
CA THR A 32 19.40 4.93 -20.55
C THR A 32 20.14 6.13 -20.01
N LEU A 33 19.65 7.32 -20.33
CA LEU A 33 20.10 8.59 -19.79
C LEU A 33 19.00 9.10 -18.87
N SER A 34 19.23 9.08 -17.57
CA SER A 34 18.29 9.58 -16.58
C SER A 34 18.96 10.64 -15.72
N LYS A 35 18.34 11.82 -15.63
CA LYS A 35 18.70 12.89 -14.70
C LYS A 35 17.53 13.09 -13.74
N GLU A 36 17.71 13.89 -12.68
CA GLU A 36 16.64 14.10 -11.71
C GLU A 36 15.35 14.61 -12.38
N GLY A 37 14.31 13.77 -12.34
CA GLY A 37 12.99 14.11 -12.85
C GLY A 37 12.74 13.80 -14.33
N TYR A 38 13.74 13.50 -15.16
CA TYR A 38 13.52 13.15 -16.57
C TYR A 38 14.50 12.09 -17.07
N GLY A 39 14.06 11.26 -18.00
CA GLY A 39 14.94 10.27 -18.59
C GLY A 39 14.50 9.78 -19.96
N ALA A 40 15.51 9.50 -20.78
CA ALA A 40 15.41 8.95 -22.11
C ALA A 40 16.10 7.58 -22.15
N THR A 41 15.39 6.56 -22.59
CA THR A 41 15.95 5.25 -22.92
C THR A 41 15.84 5.05 -24.42
N ILE A 42 16.97 4.70 -25.05
CA ILE A 42 17.02 4.33 -26.45
C ILE A 42 17.35 2.83 -26.49
N ASN A 43 16.53 2.05 -27.20
CA ASN A 43 16.74 0.63 -27.42
C ASN A 43 16.61 0.34 -28.91
N THR A 44 17.54 -0.43 -29.49
CA THR A 44 17.54 -0.75 -30.93
C THR A 44 16.29 -1.49 -31.39
N ASN A 45 15.73 -2.40 -30.58
CA ASN A 45 14.58 -3.25 -30.98
C ASN A 45 13.25 -2.64 -30.57
N HIS A 46 13.26 -1.68 -29.65
CA HIS A 46 12.06 -1.20 -28.97
C HIS A 46 11.89 0.32 -29.07
N GLY A 47 12.78 1.01 -29.77
CA GLY A 47 12.74 2.45 -30.01
C GLY A 47 13.05 3.28 -28.77
N VAL A 48 12.50 4.50 -28.76
CA VAL A 48 12.75 5.50 -27.73
C VAL A 48 11.64 5.49 -26.67
N ARG A 49 12.06 5.65 -25.42
CA ARG A 49 11.19 5.89 -24.26
C ARG A 49 11.63 7.17 -23.55
N LEU A 50 10.75 8.16 -23.53
CA LEU A 50 10.93 9.41 -22.80
C LEU A 50 10.01 9.39 -21.58
N HIS A 51 10.48 9.89 -20.44
CA HIS A 51 9.61 10.12 -19.29
C HIS A 51 10.04 11.35 -18.51
N LYS A 52 9.06 12.03 -17.93
CA LYS A 52 9.20 13.18 -17.03
C LYS A 52 8.36 12.92 -15.78
N ARG A 53 8.99 13.00 -14.61
CA ARG A 53 8.35 12.95 -13.29
C ARG A 53 7.71 14.31 -13.02
N LEU A 54 6.46 14.31 -12.59
CA LEU A 54 5.74 15.52 -12.23
C LEU A 54 5.89 15.80 -10.73
N PHE A 55 5.71 14.76 -9.92
CA PHE A 55 5.87 14.80 -8.47
C PHE A 55 6.14 13.37 -7.97
N LYS A 56 6.40 13.19 -6.67
CA LYS A 56 6.63 11.87 -6.07
C LYS A 56 5.40 10.99 -6.29
N GLY A 57 5.52 10.00 -7.17
CA GLY A 57 4.46 9.06 -7.48
C GLY A 57 3.87 9.19 -8.88
N ALA A 58 3.87 10.37 -9.54
CA ALA A 58 3.43 10.46 -10.93
C ALA A 58 4.50 10.89 -11.92
N ARG A 59 4.35 10.30 -13.11
CA ARG A 59 5.16 10.59 -14.29
C ARG A 59 4.28 10.55 -15.52
N MET A 60 4.66 11.38 -16.47
CA MET A 60 4.21 11.33 -17.84
C MET A 60 5.37 10.87 -18.73
N GLY A 61 5.09 10.32 -19.90
CA GLY A 61 6.13 9.92 -20.82
C GLY A 61 5.58 9.42 -22.14
N PHE A 62 6.48 9.15 -23.06
CA PHE A 62 6.18 8.52 -24.34
C PHE A 62 7.01 7.26 -24.48
N GLN A 63 6.39 6.16 -24.91
CA GLN A 63 7.09 4.92 -25.19
C GLN A 63 6.57 4.38 -26.52
N ARG A 64 7.45 4.22 -27.51
CA ARG A 64 7.07 3.76 -28.86
C ARG A 64 5.90 4.56 -29.44
N GLY A 65 6.00 5.88 -29.40
CA GLY A 65 4.95 6.80 -29.88
C GLY A 65 3.72 6.95 -28.97
N ASN A 66 3.53 6.09 -27.96
CA ASN A 66 2.36 6.15 -27.09
C ASN A 66 2.59 6.98 -25.83
N PHE A 67 1.70 7.93 -25.56
CA PHE A 67 1.67 8.68 -24.30
C PHE A 67 1.28 7.78 -23.13
N GLN A 68 2.09 7.80 -22.07
CA GLN A 68 1.89 7.10 -20.81
C GLN A 68 1.80 8.10 -19.66
N PHE A 69 0.64 8.14 -19.02
CA PHE A 69 0.48 8.76 -17.71
C PHE A 69 0.35 7.68 -16.65
N ILE A 70 1.19 7.75 -15.61
CA ILE A 70 1.22 6.78 -14.51
C ILE A 70 1.41 7.54 -13.22
N GLY A 71 0.43 7.47 -12.31
CA GLY A 71 0.53 7.89 -10.93
C GLY A 71 0.39 6.70 -9.99
N ARG A 72 1.30 6.57 -9.03
CA ARG A 72 1.33 5.53 -8.00
C ARG A 72 1.67 6.20 -6.69
N TYR A 73 0.70 6.24 -5.79
CA TYR A 73 0.85 6.82 -4.48
C TYR A 73 0.61 5.75 -3.43
N LYS A 74 1.47 5.77 -2.41
CA LYS A 74 1.40 4.84 -1.31
C LYS A 74 1.47 5.64 -0.03
N SER A 75 0.45 5.51 0.81
CA SER A 75 0.39 6.09 2.14
C SER A 75 -0.01 4.99 3.12
N GLY A 76 0.98 4.48 3.87
CA GLY A 76 0.79 3.38 4.80
C GLY A 76 0.11 2.15 4.17
N PRO A 77 -1.06 1.71 4.67
CA PRO A 77 -1.79 0.56 4.12
C PRO A 77 -2.49 0.89 2.80
N PHE A 78 -2.72 2.16 2.46
CA PHE A 78 -3.44 2.57 1.25
C PHE A 78 -2.49 2.74 0.05
N ASN A 79 -2.91 2.19 -1.08
CA ASN A 79 -2.23 2.37 -2.37
C ASN A 79 -3.23 2.88 -3.39
N PHE A 80 -2.90 4.00 -4.03
CA PHE A 80 -3.68 4.60 -5.11
C PHE A 80 -2.87 4.53 -6.39
N ASN A 81 -3.42 3.91 -7.43
CA ASN A 81 -2.80 3.85 -8.75
C ASN A 81 -3.73 4.49 -9.77
N ILE A 82 -3.19 5.43 -10.53
CA ILE A 82 -3.84 6.08 -11.66
C ILE A 82 -3.02 5.83 -12.92
N SER A 83 -3.72 5.56 -14.02
CA SER A 83 -3.12 5.36 -15.33
C SER A 83 -4.09 5.78 -16.42
N LYS A 84 -3.60 5.84 -17.67
CA LYS A 84 -4.47 6.07 -18.84
C LYS A 84 -5.67 5.10 -18.91
N GLY A 85 -5.51 3.87 -18.41
CA GLY A 85 -6.56 2.84 -18.39
C GLY A 85 -7.46 2.86 -17.15
N GLY A 86 -7.37 3.89 -16.30
CA GLY A 86 -8.23 4.08 -15.14
C GLY A 86 -7.50 4.16 -13.80
N VAL A 87 -8.31 4.26 -12.74
CA VAL A 87 -7.91 4.37 -11.34
C VAL A 87 -8.14 3.06 -10.58
N SER A 88 -7.30 2.79 -9.59
CA SER A 88 -7.48 1.65 -8.69
C SER A 88 -6.91 1.95 -7.31
N THR A 89 -7.61 1.50 -6.28
CA THR A 89 -7.23 1.66 -4.88
C THR A 89 -7.17 0.33 -4.19
N SER A 90 -6.17 0.15 -3.35
CA SER A 90 -6.03 -1.06 -2.57
C SER A 90 -5.56 -0.80 -1.14
N ILE A 91 -6.04 -1.64 -0.23
CA ILE A 91 -5.72 -1.63 1.18
C ILE A 91 -4.87 -2.86 1.48
N LYS A 92 -3.67 -2.65 1.99
CA LYS A 92 -2.68 -3.70 2.28
C LYS A 92 -2.58 -3.94 3.78
N ASN A 93 -2.69 -5.22 4.15
CA ASN A 93 -2.57 -5.71 5.51
C ASN A 93 -1.45 -6.76 5.60
N LYS A 94 -1.09 -7.20 6.82
CA LYS A 94 -0.13 -8.29 7.05
C LYS A 94 -0.51 -9.59 6.31
N ARG A 95 -1.81 -9.87 6.24
CA ARG A 95 -2.36 -11.08 5.60
C ARG A 95 -2.58 -10.94 4.10
N GLY A 96 -2.40 -9.78 3.46
CA GLY A 96 -2.70 -9.66 2.03
C GLY A 96 -2.99 -8.25 1.52
N SER A 97 -3.70 -8.13 0.40
CA SER A 97 -4.20 -6.86 -0.14
C SER A 97 -5.61 -6.99 -0.70
N TYR A 98 -6.49 -6.06 -0.35
CA TYR A 98 -7.84 -5.93 -0.88
C TYR A 98 -7.89 -4.78 -1.88
N ASN A 99 -8.41 -5.01 -3.09
CA ASN A 99 -8.59 -3.98 -4.11
C ASN A 99 -10.07 -3.61 -4.20
N LEU A 100 -10.38 -2.32 -4.04
CA LEU A 100 -11.76 -1.83 -3.98
C LEU A 100 -12.47 -1.90 -5.33
N PHE A 101 -11.75 -1.57 -6.41
CA PHE A 101 -12.35 -1.51 -7.75
C PHE A 101 -12.21 -2.81 -8.54
N LYS A 102 -11.25 -3.67 -8.19
CA LYS A 102 -10.96 -4.89 -8.94
C LYS A 102 -10.79 -6.09 -8.00
N PRO A 103 -11.88 -6.72 -7.54
CA PRO A 103 -11.84 -7.79 -6.52
C PRO A 103 -11.02 -9.01 -6.98
N ASN A 104 -10.94 -9.29 -8.28
CA ASN A 104 -10.11 -10.36 -8.84
C ASN A 104 -8.60 -10.19 -8.57
N TYR A 105 -8.15 -8.96 -8.26
CA TYR A 105 -6.75 -8.66 -7.96
C TYR A 105 -6.45 -8.62 -6.46
N SER A 106 -7.41 -8.97 -5.62
CA SER A 106 -7.19 -9.16 -4.19
C SER A 106 -6.39 -10.44 -3.93
N SER A 107 -5.66 -10.46 -2.81
CA SER A 107 -4.85 -11.62 -2.43
C SER A 107 -4.78 -11.78 -0.92
N PHE A 108 -4.98 -12.98 -0.41
CA PHE A 108 -5.00 -13.31 1.00
C PHE A 108 -4.00 -14.44 1.29
N LYS A 109 -3.26 -14.34 2.40
CA LYS A 109 -2.23 -15.28 2.82
C LYS A 109 -2.63 -15.94 4.13
N LEU A 110 -2.69 -17.27 4.12
CA LEU A 110 -2.99 -18.10 5.27
C LEU A 110 -2.03 -19.30 5.28
N GLY A 111 -1.32 -19.51 6.39
CA GLY A 111 -0.40 -20.64 6.55
C GLY A 111 0.72 -20.73 5.49
N GLY A 112 1.21 -19.59 4.97
CA GLY A 112 2.23 -19.57 3.91
C GLY A 112 1.69 -19.68 2.48
N VAL A 113 0.44 -20.11 2.31
CA VAL A 113 -0.23 -20.19 1.01
C VAL A 113 -0.90 -18.85 0.65
N GLN A 114 -0.68 -18.38 -0.58
CA GLN A 114 -1.29 -17.15 -1.09
C GLN A 114 -2.46 -17.46 -2.02
N LEU A 115 -3.68 -17.24 -1.53
CA LEU A 115 -4.90 -17.27 -2.33
C LEU A 115 -5.06 -15.95 -3.09
N ARG A 116 -5.57 -16.02 -4.32
CA ARG A 116 -5.84 -14.87 -5.20
C ARG A 116 -7.22 -14.99 -5.85
N GLY A 117 -7.77 -13.87 -6.30
CA GLY A 117 -9.05 -13.83 -7.00
C GLY A 117 -10.22 -13.42 -6.10
N LYS A 118 -11.46 -13.67 -6.55
CA LYS A 118 -12.69 -13.26 -5.86
C LYS A 118 -12.78 -13.81 -4.44
N ASN A 119 -12.39 -15.07 -4.25
CA ASN A 119 -12.40 -15.72 -2.94
C ASN A 119 -11.39 -15.09 -1.96
N ALA A 120 -10.29 -14.54 -2.48
CA ALA A 120 -9.35 -13.80 -1.65
C ALA A 120 -9.90 -12.43 -1.23
N ALA A 121 -10.74 -11.81 -2.08
CA ALA A 121 -11.40 -10.55 -1.75
C ALA A 121 -12.39 -10.73 -0.59
N THR A 122 -13.21 -11.77 -0.62
CA THR A 122 -14.19 -12.06 0.46
C THR A 122 -13.50 -12.35 1.78
N LEU A 123 -12.47 -13.23 1.78
CA LEU A 123 -11.68 -13.53 2.98
C LEU A 123 -11.00 -12.30 3.55
N GLN A 124 -10.49 -11.41 2.69
CA GLN A 124 -9.82 -10.23 3.17
C GLN A 124 -10.77 -9.16 3.69
N LEU A 125 -11.97 -9.05 3.11
CA LEU A 125 -13.03 -8.19 3.62
C LEU A 125 -13.51 -8.67 4.99
N LEU A 126 -13.70 -9.98 5.16
CA LEU A 126 -14.00 -10.58 6.46
C LEU A 126 -12.90 -10.29 7.49
N PHE A 127 -11.63 -10.48 7.12
CA PHE A 127 -10.50 -10.16 7.99
C PHE A 127 -10.47 -8.68 8.39
N LEU A 128 -10.73 -7.77 7.46
CA LEU A 128 -10.83 -6.34 7.73
C LEU A 128 -11.99 -6.03 8.70
N ALA A 129 -13.16 -6.63 8.50
CA ALA A 129 -14.33 -6.45 9.34
C ALA A 129 -14.08 -6.93 10.78
N VAL A 130 -13.54 -8.14 10.96
CA VAL A 130 -13.19 -8.68 12.28
C VAL A 130 -12.12 -7.82 12.95
N SER A 131 -11.10 -7.40 12.21
CA SER A 131 -10.05 -6.52 12.76
C SER A 131 -10.63 -5.17 13.19
N LEU A 132 -11.58 -4.61 12.46
CA LEU A 132 -12.24 -3.36 12.82
C LEU A 132 -13.08 -3.54 14.08
N PHE A 133 -13.85 -4.62 14.17
CA PHE A 133 -14.67 -4.94 15.34
C PHE A 133 -13.83 -5.06 16.62
N ILE A 134 -12.72 -5.80 16.57
CA ILE A 134 -11.79 -5.92 17.72
C ILE A 134 -11.22 -4.55 18.11
N ASN A 135 -10.86 -3.71 17.13
CA ASN A 135 -10.34 -2.37 17.42
C ASN A 135 -11.40 -1.46 18.04
N ILE A 136 -12.67 -1.57 17.62
CA ILE A 136 -13.78 -0.83 18.25
C ILE A 136 -13.90 -1.23 19.72
N ILE A 137 -13.89 -2.53 20.04
CA ILE A 137 -13.94 -3.01 21.43
C ILE A 137 -12.77 -2.44 22.24
N LYS A 138 -11.55 -2.45 21.70
CA LYS A 138 -10.37 -1.87 22.37
C LYS A 138 -10.54 -0.37 22.63
N VAL A 139 -11.04 0.38 21.65
CA VAL A 139 -11.28 1.82 21.81
C VAL A 139 -12.32 2.07 22.89
N LEU A 140 -13.44 1.33 22.89
CA LEU A 140 -14.47 1.44 23.93
C LEU A 140 -13.92 1.09 25.32
N TRP A 141 -13.08 0.07 25.41
CA TRP A 141 -12.40 -0.29 26.65
C TRP A 141 -11.49 0.84 27.18
N HIS A 142 -10.67 1.43 26.30
CA HIS A 142 -9.82 2.57 26.66
C HIS A 142 -10.63 3.80 27.07
N ILE A 143 -11.74 4.08 26.37
CA ILE A 143 -12.66 5.17 26.74
C ILE A 143 -13.26 4.91 28.12
N SER A 144 -13.72 3.68 28.40
CA SER A 144 -14.27 3.31 29.71
C SER A 144 -13.27 3.55 30.83
N ILE A 145 -12.03 3.09 30.69
CA ILE A 145 -10.95 3.34 31.67
C ILE A 145 -10.71 4.85 31.83
N ALA A 146 -10.65 5.60 30.73
CA ALA A 146 -10.44 7.04 30.77
C ALA A 146 -11.57 7.77 31.51
N VAL A 147 -12.83 7.36 31.31
CA VAL A 147 -14.00 7.90 32.01
C VAL A 147 -13.93 7.58 33.51
N VAL A 148 -13.65 6.33 33.89
CA VAL A 148 -13.50 5.95 35.31
C VAL A 148 -12.38 6.75 35.97
N TRP A 149 -11.24 6.89 35.29
CA TRP A 149 -10.11 7.69 35.78
C TRP A 149 -10.47 9.17 35.93
N PHE A 150 -11.20 9.73 34.98
CA PHE A 150 -11.65 11.13 35.03
C PHE A 150 -12.63 11.36 36.18
N ILE A 151 -13.57 10.43 36.41
CA ILE A 151 -14.49 10.48 37.55
C ILE A 151 -13.71 10.45 38.87
N PHE A 152 -12.72 9.55 39.00
CA PHE A 152 -11.88 9.48 40.18
C PHE A 152 -11.13 10.81 40.43
N LEU A 153 -10.54 11.40 39.40
CA LEU A 153 -9.86 12.70 39.50
C LEU A 153 -10.82 13.83 39.89
N ALA A 154 -12.04 13.84 39.33
CA ALA A 154 -13.05 14.84 39.66
C ALA A 154 -13.49 14.74 41.13
N ILE A 155 -13.72 13.53 41.63
CA ILE A 155 -14.05 13.28 43.05
C ILE A 155 -12.90 13.73 43.95
N LYS A 156 -11.66 13.33 43.62
CA LYS A 156 -10.47 13.72 44.39
C LYS A 156 -10.34 15.24 44.47
N TRP A 157 -10.42 15.92 43.32
CA TRP A 157 -10.35 17.38 43.26
C TRP A 157 -11.43 18.04 44.11
N PHE A 158 -12.66 17.53 44.07
CA PHE A 158 -13.76 18.06 44.87
C PHE A 158 -13.52 17.88 46.37
N VAL A 159 -13.01 16.72 46.81
CA VAL A 159 -12.63 16.48 48.21
C VAL A 159 -11.50 17.43 48.64
N ASP A 160 -10.44 17.55 47.84
CA ASP A 160 -9.32 18.45 48.13
C ASP A 160 -9.79 19.92 48.23
N PHE A 161 -10.71 20.33 47.34
CA PHE A 161 -11.34 21.65 47.36
C PHE A 161 -12.13 21.89 48.65
N LEU A 162 -12.97 20.94 49.07
CA LEU A 162 -13.74 21.05 50.32
C LEU A 162 -12.84 21.12 51.56
N ILE A 163 -11.78 20.30 51.62
CA ILE A 163 -10.80 20.32 52.71
C ILE A 163 -10.08 21.67 52.75
N GLY A 164 -9.62 22.16 51.60
CA GLY A 164 -8.97 23.47 51.48
C GLY A 164 -9.88 24.62 51.91
N PHE A 165 -11.14 24.59 51.48
CA PHE A 165 -12.15 25.57 51.84
C PHE A 165 -12.44 25.57 53.35
N TYR A 166 -12.65 24.39 53.95
CA TYR A 166 -12.90 24.26 55.39
C TYR A 166 -11.72 24.81 56.21
N ARG A 167 -10.49 24.40 55.87
CA ARG A 167 -9.28 24.88 56.56
C ARG A 167 -9.12 26.40 56.48
N GLY A 168 -9.34 26.98 55.30
CA GLY A 168 -9.27 28.44 55.10
C GLY A 168 -10.35 29.20 55.87
N SER A 169 -11.54 28.62 56.04
CA SER A 169 -12.59 29.22 56.85
C SER A 169 -12.26 29.20 58.35
N THR A 170 -11.69 28.10 58.86
CA THR A 170 -11.33 27.97 60.29
C THR A 170 -10.09 28.76 60.69
N SER A 171 -9.18 29.09 59.76
CA SER A 171 -7.98 29.87 60.07
C SER A 171 -8.21 31.38 60.16
N ASN A 172 -9.36 31.87 59.67
CA ASN A 172 -9.74 33.28 59.66
C ASN A 172 -10.66 33.68 60.82
N THR A 173 -10.98 32.75 61.71
CA THR A 173 -11.67 32.95 63.00
C THR A 173 -10.71 32.69 64.13
#